data_AF-A0A2Z2HSJ0-F1
#
_entry.id   AF-A0A2Z2HSJ0-F1
#
_cell.length_a   1.000
_cell.length_b   1.000
_cell.length_c   1.000
_cell.angle_alpha   90.00
_cell.angle_beta   90.00
_cell.angle_gamma   90.00
#
_symmetry.space_group_name_H-M   'P 1'
#
loop_
_entity.id
_entity.type
_entity.pdbx_description
1 polymer ?
#
loop_
_entity_poly.entity_id
_entity_poly.type
_entity_poly.pdbx_seq_one_letter_code
_entity_poly.pdbx_strand_id
1 'polypeptide(L)' 'MTKMIRVPDEYHAWVKAHNRDDETMFETLRRLTREPDPEALAGILSSDEVEEARAAAERFGGRDRERWKRAREAFEE' A
#
# COMPACT_ATOMS: atom_id res chain seq x y z
N MET A 1 0.98 7.91 -8.46
CA MET A 1 0.97 6.75 -9.38
C MET A 1 0.08 5.67 -8.78
N THR A 2 -0.78 5.03 -9.55
CA THR A 2 -1.65 3.95 -9.05
C THR A 2 -1.03 2.59 -9.32
N LYS A 3 -1.13 1.66 -8.35
CA LYS A 3 -0.81 0.24 -8.54
C LYS A 3 -2.03 -0.61 -8.18
N MET A 4 -2.27 -1.66 -8.94
CA MET A 4 -3.34 -2.61 -8.69
C MET A 4 -2.79 -3.82 -7.94
N ILE A 5 -3.48 -4.24 -6.89
CA ILE A 5 -3.27 -5.51 -6.18
C ILE A 5 -4.46 -6.42 -6.46
N ARG A 6 -4.24 -7.75 -6.45
CA ARG A 6 -5.33 -8.72 -6.36
C ARG A 6 -5.56 -9.05 -4.89
N VAL A 7 -6.83 -9.17 -4.51
CA VAL A 7 -7.29 -9.56 -3.16
C VAL A 7 -8.43 -10.57 -3.31
N PRO A 8 -8.72 -11.40 -2.30
CA PRO A 8 -9.92 -12.24 -2.29
C PRO A 8 -11.20 -11.40 -2.34
N ASP A 9 -12.25 -11.92 -2.99
CA ASP A 9 -13.53 -11.20 -3.13
C ASP A 9 -14.20 -10.88 -1.79
N GLU A 10 -14.04 -11.76 -0.78
CA GLU A 10 -14.49 -11.52 0.59
C GLU A 10 -13.82 -10.29 1.20
N TYR A 11 -12.50 -10.13 1.00
CA TYR A 11 -11.76 -8.97 1.49
C TYR A 11 -12.19 -7.69 0.75
N HIS A 12 -12.34 -7.76 -0.58
CA HIS A 12 -12.87 -6.63 -1.35
C HIS A 12 -14.29 -6.23 -0.91
N ALA A 13 -15.18 -7.20 -0.64
CA ALA A 13 -16.51 -6.95 -0.11
C ALA A 13 -16.47 -6.32 1.30
N TRP A 14 -15.59 -6.80 2.18
CA TRP A 14 -15.39 -6.24 3.52
C TRP A 14 -14.90 -4.79 3.48
N VAL A 15 -13.89 -4.48 2.64
CA VAL A 15 -13.41 -3.09 2.45
C VAL A 15 -14.51 -2.22 1.87
N LYS A 16 -15.23 -2.70 0.84
CA LYS A 16 -16.34 -1.97 0.22
C LYS A 16 -17.47 -1.65 1.21
N ALA A 17 -17.80 -2.57 2.12
CA ALA A 17 -18.78 -2.36 3.18
C ALA A 17 -18.35 -1.31 4.24
N HIS A 18 -17.06 -0.98 4.30
CA HIS A 18 -16.53 0.08 5.15
C HIS A 18 -16.29 1.41 4.39
N ASN A 19 -16.59 1.48 3.09
CA ASN A 19 -16.41 2.71 2.30
C ASN A 19 -17.49 3.75 2.64
N ARG A 20 -17.12 5.02 2.61
CA ARG A 20 -18.05 6.15 2.75
C ARG A 20 -18.35 6.76 1.38
N ASP A 21 -19.43 7.53 1.28
CA ASP A 21 -19.84 8.19 0.03
C ASP A 21 -18.85 9.31 -0.40
N ASP A 22 -18.04 9.81 0.53
CA ASP A 22 -16.97 10.81 0.33
C ASP A 22 -15.56 10.23 0.19
N GLU A 23 -15.38 8.90 0.33
CA GLU A 23 -14.06 8.25 0.30
C GLU A 23 -13.88 7.33 -0.91
N THR A 24 -12.66 7.29 -1.48
CA THR A 24 -12.28 6.22 -2.40
C THR A 24 -11.95 4.92 -1.66
N MET A 25 -11.97 3.80 -2.38
CA MET A 25 -11.54 2.49 -1.87
C MET A 25 -10.12 2.53 -1.27
N PHE A 26 -9.23 3.39 -1.79
CA PHE A 26 -7.87 3.55 -1.28
C PHE A 26 -7.84 4.32 0.05
N GLU A 27 -8.62 5.39 0.18
CA GLU A 27 -8.76 6.14 1.43
C GLU A 27 -9.43 5.29 2.52
N THR A 28 -10.40 4.46 2.16
CA THR A 28 -10.98 3.48 3.09
C THR A 28 -9.96 2.45 3.56
N LEU A 29 -9.20 1.82 2.65
CA LEU A 29 -8.11 0.89 3.02
C LEU A 29 -7.16 1.56 4.02
N ARG A 30 -6.73 2.78 3.70
CA ARG A 30 -5.78 3.58 4.48
C ARG A 30 -6.32 3.98 5.87
N ARG A 31 -7.59 4.37 5.96
CA ARG A 31 -8.28 4.64 7.23
C ARG A 31 -8.36 3.40 8.09
N LEU A 32 -8.50 2.22 7.48
CA LEU A 32 -8.55 0.92 8.18
C LEU A 32 -7.15 0.45 8.62
N THR A 33 -6.10 0.66 7.80
CA THR A 33 -4.69 0.38 8.19
C THR A 33 -4.12 1.42 9.18
N ARG A 34 -4.75 2.60 9.28
CA ARG A 34 -4.27 3.77 10.04
C ARG A 34 -2.94 4.33 9.52
N GLU A 35 -2.66 4.17 8.23
CA GLU A 35 -1.45 4.70 7.61
C GLU A 35 -1.49 6.25 7.56
N PRO A 36 -0.44 6.95 8.04
CA PRO A 36 -0.39 8.41 8.06
C PRO A 36 -0.48 9.09 6.69
N ASP A 37 -0.66 10.40 6.75
CA ASP A 37 -0.42 11.36 5.67
C ASP A 37 1.06 11.45 5.18
N PRO A 38 1.58 11.13 3.97
CA PRO A 38 2.91 11.61 3.57
C PRO A 38 3.06 13.13 3.58
N GLU A 39 1.99 13.86 3.30
CA GLU A 39 1.91 15.32 3.45
C GLU A 39 1.66 15.69 4.92
N ALA A 40 0.89 14.91 5.69
CA ALA A 40 0.78 15.14 7.15
C ALA A 40 2.01 14.70 7.98
N LEU A 41 2.94 13.95 7.39
CA LEU A 41 4.28 13.65 7.92
C LEU A 41 5.29 14.76 7.55
N ALA A 42 4.99 15.59 6.55
CA ALA A 42 5.85 16.71 6.16
C ALA A 42 5.84 17.77 7.28
N GLY A 43 6.98 17.95 7.93
CA GLY A 43 7.11 18.80 9.14
C GLY A 43 7.02 18.03 10.46
N ILE A 44 6.69 16.73 10.44
CA ILE A 44 6.98 15.81 11.56
C ILE A 44 8.38 15.19 11.37
N LEU A 45 8.65 14.73 10.14
CA LEU A 45 9.96 14.23 9.71
C LEU A 45 10.77 15.35 9.05
N SER A 46 12.08 15.32 9.25
CA SER A 46 13.03 16.11 8.48
C SER A 46 13.11 15.62 7.02
N SER A 47 13.62 16.47 6.12
CA SER A 47 13.79 16.12 4.70
C SER A 47 14.65 14.86 4.50
N ASP A 48 15.67 14.69 5.34
CA ASP A 48 16.58 13.54 5.29
C ASP A 48 15.88 12.24 5.74
N GLU A 49 15.03 12.29 6.78
CA GLU A 49 14.21 11.15 7.22
C GLU A 49 13.15 10.77 6.18
N VAL A 50 12.56 11.75 5.47
CA VAL A 50 11.60 11.51 4.38
C VAL A 50 12.29 10.81 3.20
N GLU A 51 13.51 11.22 2.84
CA GLU A 51 14.26 10.57 1.76
C GLU A 51 14.87 9.22 2.17
N GLU A 52 15.25 9.01 3.43
CA GLU A 52 15.57 7.67 3.94
C GLU A 52 14.35 6.74 3.86
N ALA A 53 13.17 7.20 4.30
CA ALA A 53 11.94 6.44 4.20
C ALA A 53 11.56 6.12 2.73
N ARG A 54 11.76 7.07 1.80
CA ARG A 54 11.61 6.84 0.35
C ARG A 54 12.57 5.77 -0.15
N ALA A 55 13.87 5.92 0.11
CA ALA A 55 14.90 4.99 -0.35
C ALA A 55 14.70 3.59 0.22
N ALA A 56 14.26 3.48 1.48
CA ALA A 56 13.86 2.22 2.10
C ALA A 56 12.66 1.59 1.36
N ALA A 57 11.58 2.36 1.14
CA ALA A 57 10.39 1.88 0.43
C ALA A 57 10.71 1.39 -1.00
N GLU A 58 11.58 2.08 -1.73
CA GLU A 58 12.05 1.64 -3.05
C GLU A 58 12.89 0.35 -2.96
N ARG A 59 13.81 0.25 -1.99
CA ARG A 59 14.65 -0.93 -1.74
C ARG A 59 13.84 -2.16 -1.26
N PHE A 60 12.70 -1.96 -0.60
CA PHE A 60 11.76 -3.05 -0.29
C PHE A 60 10.88 -3.40 -1.50
N GLY A 61 10.31 -2.42 -2.20
CA GLY A 61 9.49 -2.63 -3.39
C GLY A 61 10.23 -3.27 -4.58
N GLY A 62 11.56 -3.13 -4.65
CA GLY A 62 12.42 -3.89 -5.57
C GLY A 62 12.45 -5.38 -5.23
N ARG A 63 12.85 -5.73 -4.00
CA ARG A 63 12.98 -7.12 -3.53
C ARG A 63 11.67 -7.88 -3.54
N ASP A 64 10.57 -7.22 -3.19
CA ASP A 64 9.26 -7.87 -3.19
C ASP A 64 8.82 -8.27 -4.60
N ARG A 65 9.23 -7.55 -5.66
CA ARG A 65 8.89 -7.91 -7.06
C ARG A 65 9.42 -9.30 -7.47
N GLU A 66 10.60 -9.69 -7.01
CA GLU A 66 11.17 -11.03 -7.22
C GLU A 66 10.48 -12.11 -6.36
N ARG A 67 10.00 -11.72 -5.18
CA ARG A 67 9.20 -12.58 -4.30
C ARG A 67 7.81 -12.83 -4.89
N TRP A 68 7.14 -11.80 -5.42
CA TRP A 68 5.88 -11.92 -6.18
C TRP A 68 6.05 -12.76 -7.45
N LYS A 69 7.17 -12.63 -8.16
CA LYS A 69 7.48 -13.48 -9.33
C LYS A 69 7.54 -14.96 -8.93
N ARG A 70 8.35 -15.32 -7.93
CA ARG A 70 8.45 -16.70 -7.42
C ARG A 70 7.15 -17.23 -6.82
N ALA A 71 6.39 -16.37 -6.12
CA ALA A 71 5.08 -16.74 -5.59
C ALA A 71 4.05 -16.99 -6.69
N ARG A 72 4.12 -16.29 -7.83
CA ARG A 72 3.30 -16.58 -8.99
C ARG A 72 3.72 -17.89 -9.67
N GLU A 73 5.01 -18.10 -9.86
CA GLU A 73 5.56 -19.31 -10.51
C GLU A 73 5.16 -20.57 -9.71
N ALA A 74 5.22 -20.53 -8.38
CA ALA A 74 4.78 -21.62 -7.50
C ALA A 74 3.24 -21.79 -7.35
N PHE A 75 2.45 -21.09 -8.16
CA PHE A 75 0.99 -21.25 -8.30
C PHE A 75 0.57 -21.48 -9.77
N GLU A 76 1.53 -21.58 -10.70
CA GLU A 76 1.32 -21.93 -12.12
C GLU A 76 1.93 -23.31 -12.46
N GLU A 77 2.31 -24.09 -11.44
CA GLU A 77 2.73 -25.50 -11.42
C GLU A 77 1.66 -26.38 -10.75
#